data_AF-A0A6L5YSY7-F1
#
_entry.id   AF-A0A6L5YSY7-F1
#
_cell.length_a   1.000
_cell.length_b   1.000
_cell.length_c   1.000
_cell.angle_alpha   90.00
_cell.angle_beta   90.00
_cell.angle_gamma   90.00
#
_symmetry.space_group_name_H-M   'P 1'
#
loop_
_entity.id
_entity.type
_entity.pdbx_description
1 polymer ?
#
loop_
_entity_poly.entity_id
_entity_poly.type
_entity_poly.pdbx_seq_one_letter_code
_entity_poly.pdbx_strand_id
1 'polypeptide(L)'
;MVSMRILLFLLAKSSMARLQMPLSMSTRHRWKSSPRTRRRSRPRIRPRPRARAKQSLLRNEERADKEDVWMQVTDVRLRLADPKDSAKAYGSFTLDNDFVVCGIRVLTNKEGQLFVGFPCRKNTNGEFKDICFPMDSGLRQDITAVVISEYEKICEEQ
;
A
#
# COMPACT_ATOMS: atom_id res chain seq x y z
N MET A 1 18.23 19.44 -43.44
CA MET A 1 18.19 18.19 -44.23
C MET A 1 18.41 17.03 -43.27
N VAL A 2 17.34 16.46 -42.71
CA VAL A 2 17.42 15.26 -41.87
C VAL A 2 16.69 14.14 -42.58
N SER A 3 17.39 13.02 -42.64
CA SER A 3 17.27 11.91 -43.56
C SER A 3 15.94 11.17 -43.47
N MET A 4 15.37 10.90 -44.64
CA MET A 4 14.40 9.84 -44.87
C MET A 4 14.98 8.49 -44.41
N ARG A 5 14.15 7.65 -43.77
CA ARG A 5 13.82 6.27 -44.22
C ARG A 5 13.21 5.45 -43.09
N ILE A 6 11.89 5.37 -43.19
CA ILE A 6 11.05 4.23 -42.85
C ILE A 6 11.64 2.93 -43.44
N LEU A 7 11.33 1.79 -42.81
CA LEU A 7 11.29 0.41 -43.35
C LEU A 7 12.38 -0.56 -42.82
N LEU A 8 12.04 -1.41 -41.84
CA LEU A 8 12.02 -2.87 -42.06
C LEU A 8 11.33 -3.61 -40.90
N PHE A 9 10.14 -4.13 -41.22
CA PHE A 9 9.43 -5.22 -40.55
C PHE A 9 10.08 -6.58 -40.91
N LEU A 10 9.84 -7.60 -40.07
CA LEU A 10 9.92 -9.06 -40.33
C LEU A 10 11.28 -9.77 -40.25
N LEU A 11 11.37 -10.71 -39.28
CA LEU A 11 12.03 -12.04 -39.25
C LEU A 11 12.49 -12.30 -37.81
N ALA A 12 12.19 -13.39 -37.10
CA ALA A 12 11.57 -14.65 -37.43
C ALA A 12 11.05 -15.29 -36.13
N LYS A 13 9.83 -15.84 -36.17
CA LYS A 13 9.36 -16.88 -35.25
C LYS A 13 9.71 -18.23 -35.88
N SER A 14 10.53 -19.01 -35.20
CA SER A 14 10.90 -20.40 -35.48
C SER A 14 11.55 -20.92 -34.19
N SER A 15 11.39 -22.15 -33.70
CA SER A 15 10.76 -23.37 -34.20
C SER A 15 10.85 -24.41 -33.05
N MET A 16 10.10 -25.50 -33.17
CA MET A 16 10.24 -26.82 -32.49
C MET A 16 9.70 -26.93 -31.05
N ALA A 17 8.64 -27.67 -30.71
CA ALA A 17 8.15 -29.03 -31.04
C ALA A 17 8.69 -30.17 -30.16
N ARG A 18 7.77 -30.72 -29.35
CA ARG A 18 7.43 -32.14 -29.08
C ARG A 18 8.29 -33.05 -28.16
N LEU A 19 7.53 -33.80 -27.34
CA LEU A 19 7.73 -35.18 -26.80
C LEU A 19 8.69 -35.29 -25.59
N GLN A 20 8.50 -36.11 -24.55
CA GLN A 20 7.54 -37.17 -24.21
C GLN A 20 7.80 -37.60 -22.73
N MET A 21 6.76 -38.07 -22.03
CA MET A 21 6.80 -38.66 -20.68
C MET A 21 7.10 -40.17 -20.73
N PRO A 22 7.58 -40.76 -19.63
CA PRO A 22 7.21 -42.13 -19.29
C PRO A 22 6.66 -42.31 -17.87
N LEU A 23 5.61 -43.14 -17.80
CA LEU A 23 5.02 -43.76 -16.62
C LEU A 23 5.88 -44.93 -16.10
N SER A 24 5.81 -45.20 -14.79
CA SER A 24 6.08 -46.54 -14.26
C SER A 24 5.03 -46.91 -13.18
N MET A 25 4.55 -48.15 -13.26
CA MET A 25 3.46 -48.72 -12.46
C MET A 25 3.98 -49.53 -11.26
N SER A 26 3.18 -49.63 -10.20
CA SER A 26 3.21 -50.72 -9.21
C SER A 26 1.87 -50.75 -8.46
N THR A 27 0.89 -51.56 -8.91
CA THR A 27 0.45 -52.88 -8.39
C THR A 27 -0.30 -52.93 -7.03
N ARG A 28 -1.62 -53.18 -7.17
CA ARG A 28 -2.55 -54.03 -6.38
C ARG A 28 -2.56 -53.91 -4.84
N HIS A 29 -3.76 -53.73 -4.29
CA HIS A 29 -4.51 -54.85 -3.67
C HIS A 29 -6.03 -54.58 -3.64
N ARG A 30 -6.77 -55.64 -3.96
CA ARG A 30 -8.23 -55.79 -4.03
C ARG A 30 -8.67 -56.57 -2.79
N TRP A 31 -9.83 -56.28 -2.20
CA TRP A 31 -10.75 -57.30 -1.62
C TRP A 31 -12.18 -56.73 -1.47
N LYS A 32 -13.17 -57.62 -1.48
CA LYS A 32 -14.58 -57.41 -1.87
C LYS A 32 -15.57 -57.46 -0.68
N SER A 33 -16.64 -56.62 -0.74
CA SER A 33 -18.09 -56.76 -0.36
C SER A 33 -18.58 -57.97 0.47
N SER A 34 -19.63 -58.02 1.34
CA SER A 34 -20.87 -57.28 1.73
C SER A 34 -21.65 -58.19 2.76
N PRO A 35 -22.94 -58.06 3.19
CA PRO A 35 -23.78 -56.93 3.69
C PRO A 35 -24.63 -57.23 4.98
N ARG A 36 -25.20 -56.16 5.57
CA ARG A 36 -26.50 -55.96 6.33
C ARG A 36 -27.14 -57.05 7.23
N THR A 37 -27.54 -56.62 8.45
CA THR A 37 -28.92 -56.55 9.04
C THR A 37 -28.82 -56.10 10.53
N ARG A 38 -29.79 -55.54 11.28
CA ARG A 38 -30.99 -54.71 11.11
C ARG A 38 -31.32 -54.08 12.49
N ARG A 39 -31.63 -52.77 12.52
CA ARG A 39 -32.37 -51.95 13.51
C ARG A 39 -32.26 -52.23 15.02
N ARG A 40 -31.93 -51.18 15.78
CA ARG A 40 -32.82 -50.64 16.84
C ARG A 40 -32.82 -49.11 16.81
N SER A 41 -34.02 -48.54 16.77
CA SER A 41 -34.32 -47.11 16.92
C SER A 41 -34.39 -46.73 18.39
N ARG A 42 -33.75 -45.61 18.79
CA ARG A 42 -34.04 -44.78 19.98
C ARG A 42 -33.07 -43.57 20.04
N PRO A 43 -33.41 -42.50 20.78
CA PRO A 43 -34.14 -41.33 20.33
C PRO A 43 -33.23 -40.13 19.98
N ARG A 44 -33.86 -39.09 19.42
CA ARG A 44 -33.27 -37.76 19.22
C ARG A 44 -32.68 -37.22 20.53
N ILE A 45 -31.38 -36.99 20.52
CA ILE A 45 -30.80 -35.82 21.18
C ILE A 45 -30.05 -35.10 20.07
N ARG A 46 -30.62 -33.99 19.58
CA ARG A 46 -29.78 -33.02 18.87
C ARG A 46 -28.85 -32.47 19.94
N PRO A 47 -27.52 -32.70 19.91
CA PRO A 47 -26.68 -31.77 20.63
C PRO A 47 -26.94 -30.43 19.97
N ARG A 48 -27.57 -29.48 20.67
CA ARG A 48 -27.39 -28.07 20.31
C ARG A 48 -25.90 -27.85 20.56
N PRO A 49 -25.05 -27.63 19.54
CA PRO A 49 -23.75 -27.08 19.83
C PRO A 49 -24.07 -25.73 20.48
N ARG A 50 -23.70 -25.64 21.75
CA ARG A 50 -23.80 -24.44 22.58
C ARG A 50 -23.45 -23.23 21.72
N ALA A 51 -24.15 -22.13 21.92
CA ALA A 51 -23.88 -20.79 21.37
C ALA A 51 -22.41 -20.33 21.52
N ARG A 52 -21.56 -21.12 22.17
CA ARG A 52 -20.12 -20.98 22.34
C ARG A 52 -19.29 -21.18 21.07
N ALA A 53 -19.80 -21.84 20.02
CA ALA A 53 -19.08 -21.95 18.74
C ALA A 53 -19.13 -20.66 17.90
N LYS A 54 -20.07 -19.75 18.19
CA LYS A 54 -20.11 -18.41 17.58
C LYS A 54 -19.22 -17.42 18.32
N GLN A 55 -18.92 -17.66 19.59
CA GLN A 55 -18.11 -16.75 20.41
C GLN A 55 -16.60 -16.85 20.14
N SER A 56 -16.11 -17.97 19.61
CA SER A 56 -14.70 -18.11 19.25
C SER A 56 -14.35 -17.54 17.88
N LEU A 57 -15.34 -17.31 17.00
CA LEU A 57 -15.13 -16.69 15.69
C LEU A 57 -15.20 -15.16 15.75
N LEU A 58 -15.99 -14.61 16.68
CA LEU A 58 -16.10 -13.15 16.88
C LEU A 58 -14.88 -12.53 17.58
N ARG A 59 -13.89 -13.31 18.00
CA ARG A 59 -12.67 -12.79 18.65
C ARG A 59 -11.51 -12.54 17.68
N ASN A 60 -11.63 -13.00 16.43
CA ASN A 60 -10.58 -12.85 15.43
C ASN A 60 -10.88 -11.75 14.40
N GLU A 61 -12.01 -11.05 14.51
CA GLU A 61 -12.36 -9.91 13.64
C GLU A 61 -11.94 -8.55 14.22
N GLU A 62 -11.49 -8.48 15.48
CA GLU A 62 -11.00 -7.24 16.13
C GLU A 62 -9.49 -7.05 16.08
N ARG A 63 -8.75 -7.94 15.40
CA ARG A 63 -7.40 -7.61 14.94
C ARG A 63 -7.54 -6.86 13.62
N ALA A 64 -8.09 -5.65 13.70
CA ALA A 64 -7.81 -4.67 12.68
C ALA A 64 -6.30 -4.51 12.68
N ASP A 65 -5.68 -4.98 11.62
CA ASP A 65 -4.28 -4.83 11.29
C ASP A 65 -3.97 -3.33 11.22
N LYS A 66 -3.82 -2.68 12.38
CA LYS A 66 -3.06 -1.43 12.45
C LYS A 66 -1.65 -1.87 12.13
N GLU A 67 -1.23 -1.65 10.89
CA GLU A 67 0.19 -1.66 10.58
C GLU A 67 0.89 -0.82 11.65
N ASP A 68 1.95 -1.38 12.25
CA ASP A 68 2.77 -0.68 13.23
C ASP A 68 3.45 0.48 12.51
N VAL A 69 2.76 1.62 12.44
CA VAL A 69 3.33 2.85 11.93
C VAL A 69 4.27 3.35 13.04
N TRP A 70 5.55 3.05 12.87
CA TRP A 70 6.62 3.33 13.83
C TRP A 70 6.80 4.83 14.16
N MET A 71 6.25 5.75 13.35
CA MET A 71 6.29 7.20 13.56
C MET A 71 4.99 7.88 13.11
N GLN A 72 4.47 8.82 13.90
CA GLN A 72 3.23 9.55 13.63
C GLN A 72 3.47 11.05 13.49
N VAL A 73 2.77 11.68 12.55
CA VAL A 73 2.73 13.15 12.46
C VAL A 73 1.69 13.66 13.46
N THR A 74 2.12 14.40 14.47
CA THR A 74 1.22 14.82 15.56
C THR A 74 0.75 16.27 15.44
N ASP A 75 1.60 17.18 14.96
CA ASP A 75 1.24 18.58 14.78
C ASP A 75 1.79 19.10 13.45
N VAL A 76 1.04 19.97 12.78
CA VAL A 76 1.44 20.62 11.53
C VAL A 76 1.12 22.09 11.62
N ARG A 77 2.12 22.93 11.35
CA ARG A 77 1.99 24.39 11.39
C ARG A 77 2.36 24.96 10.06
N LEU A 78 1.39 25.53 9.37
CA LEU A 78 1.57 26.15 8.06
C LEU A 78 1.26 27.64 8.11
N ARG A 79 1.89 28.38 7.21
CA ARG A 79 1.61 29.79 6.91
C ARG A 79 1.49 29.93 5.40
N LEU A 80 0.43 30.58 4.94
CA LEU A 80 0.28 30.88 3.52
C LEU A 80 1.41 31.80 3.05
N ALA A 81 1.91 31.50 1.87
CA ALA A 81 2.89 32.32 1.19
C ALA A 81 2.21 33.42 0.38
N ASP A 82 2.98 34.43 -0.02
CA ASP A 82 2.49 35.45 -0.93
C ASP A 82 2.11 34.85 -2.29
N PRO A 83 1.07 35.36 -2.97
CA PRO A 83 0.60 34.81 -4.25
C PRO A 83 1.64 34.91 -5.39
N LYS A 84 2.70 35.70 -5.21
CA LYS A 84 3.81 35.85 -6.16
C LYS A 84 4.88 34.78 -6.00
N ASP A 85 4.89 34.08 -4.87
CA ASP A 85 5.87 33.04 -4.60
C ASP A 85 5.54 31.74 -5.35
N SER A 86 6.57 30.95 -5.62
CA SER A 86 6.47 29.61 -6.17
C SER A 86 5.80 28.62 -5.22
N ALA A 87 6.00 28.80 -3.91
CA ALA A 87 5.33 28.02 -2.88
C ALA A 87 3.99 28.64 -2.51
N LYS A 88 3.03 27.80 -2.15
CA LYS A 88 1.71 28.20 -1.65
C LYS A 88 1.70 28.38 -0.14
N ALA A 89 2.49 27.59 0.58
CA ALA A 89 2.65 27.71 2.00
C ALA A 89 4.02 27.21 2.46
N TYR A 90 4.43 27.71 3.61
CA TYR A 90 5.64 27.33 4.32
C TYR A 90 5.28 26.84 5.72
N GLY A 91 6.02 25.86 6.24
CA GLY A 91 5.76 25.42 7.60
C GLY A 91 6.68 24.35 8.16
N SER A 92 6.16 23.71 9.20
CA SER A 92 6.84 22.69 9.99
C SER A 92 5.86 21.60 10.42
N PHE A 93 6.38 20.40 10.65
CA PHE A 93 5.62 19.27 11.20
C PHE A 93 6.36 18.67 12.38
N THR A 94 5.61 18.09 13.29
CA THR A 94 6.12 17.43 14.49
C THR A 94 5.86 15.93 14.38
N LEU A 95 6.91 15.14 14.54
CA LEU A 95 6.87 13.70 14.65
C LEU A 95 6.85 13.30 16.13
N ASP A 96 5.90 12.43 16.48
CA ASP A 96 5.74 11.82 17.81
C ASP A 96 5.82 12.81 18.98
N ASN A 97 5.33 14.04 18.80
CA ASN A 97 5.44 15.17 19.75
C ASN A 97 6.86 15.60 20.18
N ASP A 98 7.89 14.89 19.79
CA ASP A 98 9.25 15.07 20.30
C ASP A 98 10.20 15.69 19.27
N PHE A 99 9.89 15.59 17.98
CA PHE A 99 10.80 16.01 16.91
C PHE A 99 10.13 16.93 15.89
N VAL A 100 10.59 18.19 15.82
CA VAL A 100 10.07 19.18 14.87
C VAL A 100 10.98 19.31 13.66
N VAL A 101 10.38 19.21 12.47
CA VAL A 101 11.05 19.42 11.19
C VAL A 101 10.53 20.70 10.55
N CYS A 102 11.42 21.68 10.39
CA CYS A 102 11.13 22.96 9.77
C CYS A 102 11.50 22.98 8.29
N GLY A 103 10.80 23.81 7.51
CA GLY A 103 11.14 24.08 6.11
C GLY A 103 10.40 23.19 5.11
N ILE A 104 9.23 22.66 5.49
CA ILE A 104 8.33 22.07 4.52
C ILE A 104 7.71 23.19 3.67
N ARG A 105 7.42 22.87 2.42
CA ARG A 105 6.74 23.75 1.48
C ARG A 105 5.57 23.02 0.84
N VAL A 106 4.45 23.71 0.66
CA VAL A 106 3.35 23.26 -0.20
C VAL A 106 3.54 23.92 -1.56
N LEU A 107 3.61 23.11 -2.61
CA LEU A 107 3.89 23.54 -3.97
C LEU A 107 2.80 23.04 -4.90
N THR A 108 2.68 23.63 -6.09
CA THR A 108 1.72 23.22 -7.11
C THR A 108 2.45 22.79 -8.37
N ASN A 109 2.10 21.63 -8.91
CA ASN A 109 2.62 21.16 -10.18
C ASN A 109 1.99 21.90 -11.36
N LYS A 110 2.55 21.72 -12.57
CA LYS A 110 1.98 22.29 -13.82
C LYS A 110 0.54 21.83 -14.09
N GLU A 111 0.19 20.64 -13.59
CA GLU A 111 -1.14 20.06 -13.68
C GLU A 111 -2.12 20.58 -12.62
N GLY A 112 -1.66 21.47 -11.72
CA GLY A 112 -2.49 22.05 -10.67
C GLY A 112 -2.59 21.23 -9.39
N GLN A 113 -2.01 20.03 -9.34
CA GLN A 113 -2.00 19.19 -8.14
C GLN A 113 -1.02 19.74 -7.09
N LEU A 114 -1.47 19.75 -5.83
CA LEU A 114 -0.66 20.12 -4.68
C LEU A 114 0.29 18.98 -4.31
N PHE A 115 1.53 19.33 -3.95
CA PHE A 115 2.50 18.38 -3.44
C PHE A 115 3.36 19.02 -2.35
N VAL A 116 3.93 18.15 -1.51
CA VAL A 116 4.76 18.57 -0.39
C VAL A 116 6.24 18.51 -0.80
N GLY A 117 6.89 19.67 -0.75
CA GLY A 117 8.33 19.80 -0.86
C GLY A 117 8.99 19.68 0.50
N PHE A 118 9.84 18.67 0.66
CA PHE A 118 10.60 18.48 1.89
C PHE A 118 11.65 19.58 2.12
N PRO A 119 12.18 19.72 3.35
CA PRO A 119 13.24 20.67 3.65
C PRO A 119 14.46 20.40 2.77
N CYS A 120 14.88 21.40 2.00
CA CYS A 120 16.00 21.28 1.07
C CYS A 120 17.04 22.37 1.31
N ARG A 121 18.31 22.08 1.01
CA ARG A 121 19.40 23.05 1.03
C ARG A 121 20.07 23.10 -0.34
N LYS A 122 20.46 24.30 -0.74
CA LYS A 122 21.28 24.53 -1.93
C LYS A 122 22.75 24.25 -1.61
N ASN A 123 23.38 23.39 -2.41
CA ASN A 123 24.80 23.10 -2.34
C ASN A 123 25.62 24.21 -3.02
N THR A 124 26.94 24.23 -2.78
CA THR A 124 27.88 25.15 -3.45
C THR A 124 27.83 25.05 -4.97
N ASN A 125 27.54 23.86 -5.50
CA ASN A 125 27.39 23.60 -6.94
C ASN A 125 26.07 24.14 -7.51
N GLY A 126 25.17 24.64 -6.66
CA GLY A 126 23.88 25.20 -7.05
C GLY A 126 22.72 24.21 -7.05
N GLU A 127 22.97 22.92 -6.86
CA GLU A 127 21.95 21.87 -6.77
C GLU A 127 21.20 21.92 -5.43
N PHE A 128 19.89 21.67 -5.46
CA PHE A 128 19.07 21.50 -4.25
C PHE A 128 19.01 20.02 -3.89
N LYS A 129 19.29 19.71 -2.62
CA LYS A 129 19.09 18.37 -2.07
C LYS A 129 18.23 18.44 -0.82
N ASP A 130 17.32 17.48 -0.70
CA ASP A 130 16.51 17.32 0.50
C ASP A 130 17.40 16.93 1.67
N ILE A 131 17.21 17.63 2.79
CA ILE A 131 17.92 17.41 4.04
C ILE A 131 17.22 16.30 4.83
N CYS A 132 15.90 16.33 4.84
CA CYS A 132 15.06 15.40 5.58
C CYS A 132 14.04 14.81 4.62
N PHE A 133 14.02 13.49 4.48
CA PHE A 133 13.03 12.79 3.67
C PHE A 133 12.64 11.48 4.35
N PRO A 134 11.34 11.11 4.33
CA PRO A 134 10.92 9.78 4.76
C PRO A 134 11.48 8.74 3.80
N MET A 135 12.08 7.68 4.37
CA MET A 135 12.57 6.53 3.60
C MET A 135 11.40 5.65 3.16
N ASP A 136 10.46 5.41 4.08
CA ASP A 136 9.29 4.58 3.81
C ASP A 136 8.20 5.34 3.04
N SER A 137 7.52 4.62 2.15
CA SER A 137 6.45 5.16 1.34
C SER A 137 5.17 5.44 2.13
N GLY A 138 4.88 4.67 3.18
CA GLY A 138 3.70 4.88 4.03
C GLY A 138 3.81 6.21 4.76
N LEU A 139 4.91 6.41 5.50
CA LEU A 139 5.17 7.67 6.20
C LEU A 139 5.21 8.88 5.25
N ARG A 140 5.74 8.71 4.03
CA ARG A 140 5.70 9.77 3.01
C ARG A 140 4.27 10.17 2.66
N GLN A 141 3.38 9.20 2.45
CA GLN A 141 1.97 9.45 2.14
C GLN A 141 1.26 10.10 3.32
N ASP A 142 1.51 9.62 4.54
CA ASP A 142 0.91 10.16 5.76
C ASP A 142 1.28 11.63 5.98
N ILE A 143 2.57 11.97 5.92
CA ILE A 143 3.04 13.37 6.01
C ILE A 143 2.39 14.22 4.91
N THR A 144 2.36 13.71 3.67
CA THR A 144 1.79 14.43 2.54
C THR A 144 0.31 14.72 2.75
N ALA A 145 -0.46 13.72 3.19
CA ALA A 145 -1.89 13.84 3.42
C ALA A 145 -2.22 14.83 4.54
N VAL A 146 -1.54 14.73 5.69
CA VAL A 146 -1.79 15.63 6.83
C VAL A 146 -1.43 17.08 6.47
N VAL A 147 -0.31 17.31 5.79
CA VAL A 147 0.12 18.66 5.40
C VAL A 147 -0.83 19.29 4.37
N ILE A 148 -1.27 18.53 3.37
CA ILE A 148 -2.22 19.05 2.37
C ILE A 148 -3.58 19.35 3.02
N SER A 149 -4.06 18.46 3.88
CA SER A 149 -5.32 18.68 4.59
C SER A 149 -5.28 19.94 5.46
N GLU A 150 -4.17 20.19 6.16
CA GLU A 150 -4.02 21.39 6.98
C GLU A 150 -3.92 22.67 6.14
N TYR A 151 -3.26 22.59 4.98
CA TYR A 151 -3.21 23.70 4.03
C TYR A 151 -4.61 24.07 3.52
N GLU A 152 -5.42 23.07 3.15
CA GLU A 152 -6.79 23.29 2.67
C GLU A 152 -7.66 23.98 3.72
N LYS A 153 -7.60 23.55 4.99
CA LYS A 153 -8.33 24.21 6.08
C LYS A 153 -7.96 25.69 6.25
N ILE A 154 -6.66 26.00 6.22
CA ILE A 154 -6.19 27.39 6.34
C ILE A 154 -6.65 28.23 5.15
N CYS A 155 -6.74 27.65 3.96
CA CYS A 155 -7.29 28.31 2.79
C CYS A 155 -8.80 28.56 2.87
N GLU A 156 -9.56 27.72 3.56
CA GLU A 156 -11.01 27.91 3.76
C GLU A 156 -11.33 28.96 4.84
N GLU A 157 -10.46 29.09 5.85
CA GLU A 157 -10.63 30.04 6.95
C GLU A 157 -10.24 31.50 6.61
N GLN A 158 -9.61 31.73 5.44
CA GLN A 158 -9.19 33.07 4.96
C GLN A 158 -10.10 33.62 3.86
#